data_AF-A0A6J7C2G4-F1
#
_entry.id   AF-A0A6J7C2G4-F1
#
_cell.length_a   1.000
_cell.length_b   1.000
_cell.length_c   1.000
_cell.angle_alpha   90.00
_cell.angle_beta   90.00
_cell.angle_gamma   90.00
#
_symmetry.space_group_name_H-M   'P 1'
#
loop_
_entity.id
_entity.type
_entity.pdbx_description
1 polymer ?
#
loop_
_entity_poly.entity_id
_entity_poly.type
_entity_poly.pdbx_seq_one_letter_code
_entity_poly.pdbx_strand_id
1 'polypeptide(L)'
;MVETLRKHTSMNFRTLVADAETTLVVVARFLALLDLYRQGALRFDQVVALGELQIRWTGSVSGEISAGDEFDIPVVLEQDETEEPTNV
;
A
#
# COMPACT_ATOMS: atom_id res chain seq x y z
N MET A 1 0.56 7.90 9.77
CA MET A 1 -0.51 7.38 8.90
C MET A 1 -1.61 6.67 9.70
N VAL A 2 -1.33 5.54 10.34
CA VAL A 2 -2.33 4.73 11.08
C VAL A 2 -3.00 5.51 12.22
N GLU A 3 -2.22 6.23 13.04
CA GLU A 3 -2.78 7.02 14.14
C GLU A 3 -3.69 8.16 13.64
N THR A 4 -3.34 8.78 12.51
CA THR A 4 -4.17 9.80 11.84
C THR A 4 -5.48 9.20 11.33
N LEU A 5 -5.42 8.03 10.68
CA LEU A 5 -6.60 7.30 10.19
C LEU A 5 -7.53 6.88 11.33
N ARG A 6 -6.97 6.43 12.46
CA ARG A 6 -7.75 6.13 13.67
C ARG A 6 -8.47 7.35 14.24
N LYS A 7 -7.85 8.52 14.22
CA LYS A 7 -8.44 9.78 14.74
C LYS A 7 -9.54 10.34 13.84
N HIS A 8 -9.40 10.22 12.52
CA HIS A 8 -10.32 10.85 11.55
C HIS A 8 -11.45 9.94 11.06
N THR A 9 -11.42 8.62 11.36
CA THR A 9 -12.40 7.60 10.94
C THR A 9 -12.49 7.36 9.43
N SER A 10 -12.32 8.38 8.59
CA SER A 10 -12.21 8.31 7.14
C SER A 10 -11.31 9.40 6.56
N MET A 11 -10.50 9.06 5.55
CA MET A 11 -9.66 10.01 4.80
C MET A 11 -9.52 9.57 3.33
N ASN A 12 -9.24 10.51 2.43
CA ASN A 12 -8.89 10.18 1.05
C ASN A 12 -7.41 9.77 0.91
N PHE A 13 -7.10 8.94 -0.09
CA PHE A 13 -5.73 8.44 -0.32
C PHE A 13 -4.75 9.59 -0.61
N ARG A 14 -5.17 10.60 -1.37
CA ARG A 14 -4.33 11.75 -1.76
C ARG A 14 -3.81 12.51 -0.54
N THR A 15 -4.63 12.69 0.48
CA THR A 15 -4.26 13.34 1.75
C THR A 15 -3.29 12.47 2.54
N LEU A 16 -3.45 11.14 2.52
CA LEU A 16 -2.54 10.22 3.22
C LEU A 16 -1.14 10.13 2.60
N VAL A 17 -0.99 10.55 1.34
CA VAL A 17 0.29 10.53 0.63
C VAL A 17 0.79 11.93 0.26
N ALA A 18 0.15 12.98 0.78
CA ALA A 18 0.46 14.37 0.41
C ALA A 18 1.90 14.79 0.80
N ASP A 19 2.46 14.18 1.84
CA ASP A 19 3.82 14.39 2.33
C ASP A 19 4.83 13.35 1.78
N ALA A 20 4.42 12.49 0.84
CA ALA A 20 5.34 11.52 0.25
C ALA A 20 6.32 12.21 -0.71
N GLU A 21 7.62 12.15 -0.40
CA GLU A 21 8.67 12.79 -1.19
C GLU A 21 8.99 12.05 -2.51
N THR A 22 8.65 10.76 -2.61
CA THR A 22 8.91 9.94 -3.79
C THR A 22 7.76 8.99 -4.10
N THR A 23 7.68 8.55 -5.36
CA THR A 23 6.70 7.54 -5.79
C THR A 23 6.84 6.23 -5.01
N LEU A 24 8.07 5.84 -4.63
CA LEU A 24 8.27 4.64 -3.81
C LEU A 24 7.61 4.76 -2.43
N VAL A 25 7.64 5.95 -1.81
CA VAL A 25 6.94 6.19 -0.54
C VAL A 25 5.42 6.08 -0.72
N VAL A 26 4.88 6.56 -1.84
CA VAL A 26 3.45 6.41 -2.17
C VAL A 26 3.08 4.93 -2.31
N VAL A 27 3.87 4.15 -3.05
CA VAL A 27 3.65 2.72 -3.25
C VAL A 27 3.74 1.95 -1.93
N ALA A 28 4.77 2.19 -1.11
CA ALA A 28 4.93 1.55 0.19
C ALA A 28 3.75 1.84 1.13
N ARG A 29 3.26 3.08 1.16
CA ARG A 29 2.06 3.44 1.93
C ARG A 29 0.82 2.74 1.40
N PHE A 30 0.67 2.63 0.08
CA PHE A 30 -0.43 1.89 -0.52
C PHE A 30 -0.39 0.40 -0.13
N LEU A 31 0.77 -0.25 -0.21
CA LEU A 31 0.95 -1.64 0.24
C LEU A 31 0.61 -1.81 1.72
N ALA A 32 1.01 -0.88 2.59
CA ALA A 32 0.63 -0.89 4.00
C ALA A 32 -0.90 -0.77 4.20
N LEU A 33 -1.60 0.03 3.39
CA LEU A 33 -3.07 0.10 3.41
C LEU A 33 -3.71 -1.20 2.91
N LEU A 34 -3.12 -1.87 1.92
CA LEU A 34 -3.58 -3.18 1.45
C LEU A 34 -3.41 -4.26 2.52
N ASP A 35 -2.31 -4.25 3.27
CA ASP A 35 -2.11 -5.20 4.38
C ASP A 35 -3.15 -4.96 5.50
N LEU A 36 -3.41 -3.69 5.86
CA LEU A 36 -4.47 -3.32 6.79
C LEU A 36 -5.86 -3.78 6.35
N TYR A 37 -6.15 -3.67 5.04
CA TYR A 37 -7.38 -4.17 4.47
C TYR A 37 -7.47 -5.70 4.54
N ARG A 38 -6.37 -6.40 4.24
CA ARG A 38 -6.27 -7.87 4.36
C ARG A 38 -6.55 -8.34 5.79
N GLN A 39 -6.12 -7.57 6.79
CA GLN A 39 -6.37 -7.83 8.21
C GLN A 39 -7.79 -7.45 8.67
N GLY A 40 -8.61 -6.84 7.81
CA GLY A 40 -9.98 -6.41 8.14
C GLY A 40 -10.07 -5.12 8.98
N ALA A 41 -8.94 -4.44 9.20
CA ALA A 41 -8.89 -3.21 9.98
C ALA A 41 -9.36 -1.97 9.20
N LEU A 42 -9.52 -2.10 7.89
CA LEU A 42 -9.78 -1.00 6.96
C LEU A 42 -10.77 -1.41 5.86
N ARG A 43 -11.50 -0.43 5.32
CA ARG A 43 -12.31 -0.56 4.10
C ARG A 43 -11.97 0.53 3.10
N PHE A 44 -12.03 0.16 1.82
CA PHE A 44 -11.91 1.08 0.70
C PHE A 44 -13.29 1.34 0.08
N ASP A 45 -13.51 2.57 -0.35
CA ASP A 45 -14.70 2.98 -1.10
C ASP A 45 -14.22 3.77 -2.33
N GLN A 46 -14.56 3.27 -3.51
CA GLN A 46 -14.15 3.81 -4.81
C GLN A 46 -15.31 3.67 -5.80
N VAL A 47 -15.92 4.80 -6.14
CA VAL A 47 -17.12 4.84 -6.99
C VAL A 47 -16.80 4.56 -8.46
N VAL A 48 -15.63 5.02 -8.93
CA VAL A 48 -15.18 4.84 -10.32
C VAL A 48 -13.72 4.39 -10.36
N ALA A 49 -13.38 3.56 -11.35
CA ALA A 49 -12.01 3.10 -11.56
C ALA A 49 -11.04 4.28 -11.69
N LEU A 50 -9.91 4.20 -10.99
CA LEU A 50 -8.91 5.28 -10.85
C LEU A 50 -9.47 6.64 -10.36
N GLY A 51 -10.69 6.66 -9.84
CA GLY A 51 -11.28 7.80 -9.14
C GLY A 51 -10.73 7.98 -7.74
N GLU A 52 -11.43 8.82 -6.97
CA GLU A 52 -11.07 9.05 -5.58
C GLU A 52 -11.20 7.78 -4.73
N LEU A 53 -10.12 7.44 -4.04
CA LEU A 53 -10.07 6.31 -3.12
C LEU A 53 -10.28 6.82 -1.69
N GLN A 54 -11.43 6.48 -1.11
CA GLN A 54 -11.76 6.76 0.28
C GLN A 54 -11.32 5.59 1.16
N ILE A 55 -10.59 5.91 2.22
CA ILE A 55 -10.14 4.95 3.23
C ILE A 55 -10.97 5.15 4.49
N ARG A 56 -11.61 4.08 4.97
CA ARG A 56 -12.36 4.07 6.23
C ARG A 56 -11.74 3.10 7.22
N TRP A 57 -11.48 3.58 8.43
CA TRP A 57 -11.01 2.73 9.52
C TRP A 57 -12.18 1.89 10.06
N THR A 58 -12.03 0.57 10.12
CA THR A 58 -13.06 -0.36 10.63
C THR A 58 -12.61 -1.20 11.82
N GLY A 59 -11.34 -1.11 12.21
CA GLY A 59 -10.80 -1.81 13.39
C GLY A 59 -11.17 -1.14 14.73
N SER A 60 -11.09 -1.90 15.82
CA SER A 60 -11.20 -1.35 17.17
C SER A 60 -10.06 -0.33 17.44
N VAL A 61 -10.38 0.79 18.07
CA VAL A 61 -9.43 1.88 18.39
C VAL A 61 -8.23 1.39 19.24
N SER A 62 -8.37 0.26 19.93
CA SER A 62 -7.41 -0.32 20.89
C SER A 62 -6.72 -1.62 20.47
N GLY A 63 -6.87 -2.11 19.23
CA GLY A 63 -6.19 -3.34 18.77
C GLY A 63 -4.78 -3.07 18.22
N GLU A 64 -3.80 -3.90 18.54
CA GLU A 64 -2.47 -3.86 17.90
C GLU A 64 -2.62 -4.28 16.43
N ILE A 65 -2.13 -3.45 15.50
CA ILE A 65 -2.03 -3.84 14.10
C ILE A 65 -0.57 -4.25 13.90
N SER A 66 -0.34 -5.50 13.56
CA SER A 66 0.99 -5.96 13.15
C SER A 66 1.06 -5.85 11.63
N ALA A 67 1.89 -4.95 11.10
CA ALA A 67 2.23 -4.95 9.68
C ALA A 67 3.06 -6.21 9.41
N GLY A 68 2.58 -7.10 8.53
CA GLY A 68 3.30 -8.36 8.26
C GLY A 68 4.54 -8.13 7.39
N ASP A 69 5.67 -8.73 7.77
CA ASP A 69 6.98 -8.73 7.07
C ASP A 69 6.98 -9.41 5.68
N GLU A 70 5.81 -9.84 5.19
CA GLU A 70 5.69 -10.64 3.96
C GLU A 70 6.02 -9.84 2.67
N PHE A 71 6.11 -8.51 2.75
CA PHE A 71 6.44 -7.63 1.62
C PHE A 71 7.91 -7.20 1.56
N ASP A 72 8.77 -7.65 2.48
CA ASP A 72 10.19 -7.27 2.53
C ASP A 72 11.07 -8.10 1.57
N ILE A 73 10.45 -8.85 0.67
CA ILE A 73 11.14 -9.62 -0.37
C ILE A 73 11.76 -8.66 -1.38
N PRO A 74 13.10 -8.67 -1.57
CA PRO A 74 13.74 -7.86 -2.59
C PRO A 74 13.26 -8.33 -3.98
N VAL A 75 12.67 -7.41 -4.74
CA VAL A 75 12.29 -7.66 -6.13
C VAL A 75 13.56 -7.89 -6.95
N VAL A 76 13.84 -9.14 -7.30
CA VAL A 76 14.88 -9.49 -8.27
C VAL A 76 14.31 -9.21 -9.66
N LEU A 77 14.75 -8.12 -10.28
CA LEU A 77 14.49 -7.87 -11.70
C LEU A 77 15.42 -8.78 -12.50
N GLU A 78 14.93 -9.93 -12.96
CA GLU A 78 15.63 -10.73 -13.96
C GLU A 78 15.79 -9.88 -15.22
N GLN A 79 17.03 -9.51 -15.54
CA GLN A 79 17.36 -8.89 -16.81
C GLN A 79 17.33 -9.98 -17.86
N ASP A 80 16.48 -9.81 -18.88
CA ASP A 80 16.44 -10.63 -20.09
C ASP A 80 17.80 -10.52 -20.82
N GLU A 81 18.76 -11.37 -20.46
CA GLU A 81 19.97 -11.59 -21.25
C GLU A 81 19.61 -12.51 -22.42
N THR A 82 19.03 -11.90 -23.47
CA THR A 82 18.97 -12.51 -24.79
C THR A 82 20.36 -12.47 -25.41
N GLU A 83 21.25 -13.39 -25.01
CA GLU A 83 22.51 -13.61 -25.72
C GLU A 83 22.39 -14.88 -26.59
N GLU A 84 22.36 -14.65 -27.91
CA GLU A 84 22.25 -15.66 -28.95
C GLU A 84 23.41 -16.68 -28.87
N PRO A 85 23.16 -17.99 -29.06
CA PRO A 85 24.25 -18.96 -29.10
C PRO A 85 25.10 -18.72 -30.37
N THR A 86 26.29 -18.15 -30.19
CA THR A 86 27.34 -18.13 -31.21
C THR A 86 27.77 -19.56 -31.54
N ASN A 87 27.55 -19.97 -32.78
CA ASN A 87 27.99 -21.25 -33.33
C ASN A 87 29.44 -21.13 -33.84
N VAL A 88 30.37 -21.90 -33.26
CA VAL A 88 31.70 -22.21 -33.82
C VAL A 88 31.93 -23.70 -33.76
#